data_AF-A2YB24-F1
#
_entry.id   AF-A2YB24-F1
#
_cell.length_a   1.000
_cell.length_b   1.000
_cell.length_c   1.000
_cell.angle_alpha   90.00
_cell.angle_beta   90.00
_cell.angle_gamma   90.00
#
_symmetry.space_group_name_H-M   'P 1'
#
loop_
_entity.id
_entity.type
_entity.pdbx_description
1 polymer ?
#
loop_
_entity_poly.entity_id
_entity_poly.type
_entity_poly.pdbx_seq_one_letter_code
_entity_poly.pdbx_strand_id
1 'polypeptide(L)'
;MVTTNFVQNHHLQNSQFFLLPKRQLVTYALYALIPLALLHYLLFNPVATAKKPVVVVVQATDDASVIASSHHEHVKVNAKQLPVPPSDQGDEGFKKNAIAGEVAAAAACDYSDGEWVPDARPPLYNGTSCATIKDGQNCMAHGRPDTGYLHWRWRPRRCDLPAFSPEAFLGWLRGKHLAFVGDSLARNQAESLVCLLASRSTPELVHRDGEENRFRRWAFREHDATVSIFWSPFLVKAAEKAERAGVRHNNVFLDAFDERWMSGLGGLDAVVLSIGHWFLIPGIYHDAGEVVGCHDCAEFNHTETPFFAVFRQAVHRTLAEITRRHVLAAGAGTSKSKSKVVAFTTFSPAHFEGEWDKAGACNKTRPYKNGEKEAGYTEAEMRKTVVEEVAAADAAAAGGGGAGLRFAALDVTTLANLRPDGHPGPYMRGDPFAGGGGGARVQNDCVHWCLPGAIDTFNEILLQTITR
;
A
#
# COMPACT_ATOMS: atom_id res chain seq x y z
N MET A 1 59.73 41.26 -5.24
CA MET A 1 60.34 40.46 -4.15
C MET A 1 59.34 39.40 -3.76
N VAL A 2 59.54 38.09 -3.83
CA VAL A 2 60.65 37.18 -4.15
C VAL A 2 60.00 35.87 -4.67
N THR A 3 60.71 35.21 -5.58
CA THR A 3 60.54 33.88 -6.22
C THR A 3 60.16 32.71 -5.29
N THR A 4 59.49 31.64 -5.75
CA THR A 4 60.10 30.38 -6.32
C THR A 4 58.95 29.41 -6.71
N ASN A 5 58.84 28.90 -7.94
CA ASN A 5 59.38 27.67 -8.55
C ASN A 5 59.01 26.32 -7.87
N PHE A 6 58.31 25.43 -8.60
CA PHE A 6 58.83 24.11 -8.99
C PHE A 6 58.02 23.48 -10.15
N VAL A 7 58.77 22.98 -11.14
CA VAL A 7 58.37 22.29 -12.37
C VAL A 7 58.61 20.79 -12.16
N GLN A 8 57.74 19.91 -12.66
CA GLN A 8 58.21 18.61 -13.13
C GLN A 8 57.35 18.01 -14.26
N ASN A 9 58.04 17.65 -15.33
CA ASN A 9 57.56 17.13 -16.60
C ASN A 9 57.31 15.61 -16.59
N HIS A 10 56.49 15.22 -17.56
CA HIS A 10 56.18 13.88 -18.04
C HIS A 10 57.38 12.92 -18.24
N HIS A 11 57.12 11.63 -18.01
CA HIS A 11 57.83 10.54 -18.70
C HIS A 11 56.82 9.45 -19.13
N LEU A 12 56.68 9.27 -20.44
CA LEU A 12 56.06 8.12 -21.09
C LEU A 12 57.12 7.01 -21.23
N GLN A 13 56.78 5.78 -20.84
CA GLN A 13 57.48 4.58 -21.27
C GLN A 13 56.45 3.50 -21.68
N ASN A 14 56.76 2.88 -22.81
CA ASN A 14 55.90 2.04 -23.62
C ASN A 14 56.21 0.55 -23.39
N SER A 15 55.26 -0.31 -23.76
CA SER A 15 55.39 -1.74 -24.14
C SER A 15 55.75 -2.80 -23.08
N GLN A 16 54.73 -3.55 -22.62
CA GLN A 16 54.84 -4.99 -22.30
C GLN A 16 53.56 -5.73 -22.75
N PHE A 17 53.72 -6.64 -23.72
CA PHE A 17 52.71 -7.62 -24.13
C PHE A 17 52.46 -8.61 -22.99
N PHE A 18 51.23 -8.66 -22.46
CA PHE A 18 50.83 -9.65 -21.46
C PHE A 18 50.48 -10.98 -22.11
N LEU A 19 51.33 -12.00 -21.93
CA LEU A 19 50.95 -13.40 -22.09
C LEU A 19 50.09 -13.80 -20.88
N LEU A 20 48.79 -14.04 -21.11
CA LEU A 20 47.85 -14.48 -20.08
C LEU A 20 48.21 -15.90 -19.59
N PRO A 21 48.20 -16.17 -18.27
CA PRO A 21 48.55 -17.48 -17.73
C PRO A 21 47.53 -18.55 -18.18
N LYS A 22 48.02 -19.75 -18.53
CA LYS A 22 47.25 -20.89 -19.09
C LYS A 22 45.92 -21.19 -18.39
N ARG A 23 45.78 -20.90 -17.09
CA ARG A 23 44.53 -21.08 -16.33
C ARG A 23 43.39 -20.18 -16.81
N GLN A 24 43.66 -18.94 -17.23
CA GLN A 24 42.62 -18.03 -17.69
C GLN A 24 42.10 -18.41 -19.09
N LEU A 25 42.96 -18.93 -19.96
CA LEU A 25 42.59 -19.44 -21.28
C LEU A 25 41.57 -20.60 -21.20
N VAL A 26 41.74 -21.51 -20.24
CA VAL A 26 40.79 -22.61 -20.01
C VAL A 26 39.45 -22.08 -19.52
N THR A 27 39.45 -21.10 -18.61
CA THR A 27 38.21 -20.49 -18.11
C THR A 27 37.44 -19.79 -19.23
N TYR A 28 38.11 -19.01 -20.07
CA TYR A 28 37.47 -18.35 -21.23
C TYR A 28 36.97 -19.36 -22.28
N ALA A 29 37.69 -20.47 -22.51
CA ALA A 29 37.23 -21.53 -23.38
C ALA A 29 35.95 -22.20 -22.85
N LEU A 30 35.85 -22.44 -21.54
CA LEU A 30 34.64 -22.98 -20.91
C LEU A 30 33.45 -22.01 -21.01
N TYR A 31 33.68 -20.71 -20.80
CA TYR A 31 32.65 -19.69 -20.97
C TYR A 31 32.12 -19.57 -22.41
N ALA A 32 32.94 -19.90 -23.42
CA ALA A 32 32.51 -19.89 -24.82
C ALA A 32 31.79 -21.19 -25.25
N LEU A 33 32.22 -22.35 -24.73
CA LEU A 33 31.70 -23.64 -25.17
C LEU A 33 30.35 -24.01 -24.54
N ILE A 34 30.08 -23.60 -23.30
CA ILE A 34 28.82 -23.90 -22.60
C ILE A 34 27.59 -23.25 -23.29
N PRO A 35 27.62 -21.96 -23.67
CA PRO A 35 26.50 -21.35 -24.40
C PRO A 35 26.28 -21.96 -25.78
N LEU A 36 27.35 -22.34 -26.48
CA LEU A 36 27.26 -22.99 -27.79
C LEU A 36 26.62 -24.38 -27.69
N ALA A 37 26.94 -25.15 -26.65
CA ALA A 37 26.33 -26.45 -26.39
C ALA A 37 24.83 -26.32 -26.02
N LEU A 38 24.47 -25.31 -25.22
CA LEU A 38 23.08 -24.98 -24.87
C LEU A 38 22.27 -24.55 -26.09
N LEU A 39 22.84 -23.69 -26.94
CA LEU A 39 22.22 -23.26 -28.18
C LEU A 39 22.02 -24.44 -29.14
N HIS A 40 23.00 -25.34 -29.25
CA HIS A 40 22.87 -26.55 -30.05
C HIS A 40 21.79 -27.49 -29.49
N TYR A 41 21.72 -27.67 -28.17
CA TYR A 41 20.66 -28.48 -27.56
C TYR A 41 19.26 -27.92 -27.85
N LEU A 42 19.08 -26.59 -27.75
CA LEU A 42 17.79 -25.94 -28.01
C LEU A 42 17.38 -25.95 -29.49
N LEU A 43 18.34 -25.90 -30.41
CA LEU A 43 18.05 -25.91 -31.85
C LEU A 43 17.74 -27.30 -32.39
N PHE A 44 18.30 -28.36 -31.78
CA PHE A 44 18.21 -29.72 -32.31
C PHE A 44 17.33 -30.68 -31.50
N ASN A 45 16.83 -30.27 -30.33
CA ASN A 45 15.81 -31.01 -29.56
C ASN A 45 14.60 -30.13 -29.21
N PRO A 46 13.59 -30.03 -30.10
CA PRO A 46 12.35 -29.35 -29.75
C PRO A 46 11.59 -30.17 -28.69
N VAL A 47 11.49 -29.64 -27.47
CA VAL A 47 10.64 -30.19 -26.41
C VAL A 47 9.19 -30.12 -26.88
N ALA A 48 8.56 -31.29 -26.98
CA ALA A 48 7.18 -31.47 -27.41
C ALA A 48 6.20 -30.67 -26.53
N THR A 49 5.32 -29.91 -27.17
CA THR A 49 4.21 -29.21 -26.52
C THR A 49 3.20 -30.21 -25.97
N ALA A 50 3.06 -30.25 -24.64
CA ALA A 50 2.08 -31.09 -23.97
C ALA A 50 0.65 -30.58 -24.25
N LYS A 51 -0.20 -31.48 -24.74
CA LYS A 51 -1.63 -31.29 -24.98
C LYS A 51 -2.38 -31.02 -23.66
N LYS A 52 -3.32 -30.06 -23.68
CA LYS A 52 -4.30 -29.84 -22.60
C LYS A 52 -5.22 -31.06 -22.45
N PRO A 53 -5.52 -31.54 -21.23
CA PRO A 53 -6.62 -32.46 -21.03
C PRO A 53 -7.95 -31.72 -20.91
N VAL A 54 -8.94 -32.25 -21.62
CA VAL A 54 -10.37 -31.94 -21.54
C VAL A 54 -11.00 -32.90 -20.52
N VAL A 55 -11.69 -32.41 -19.49
CA VAL A 55 -12.67 -33.18 -18.69
C VAL A 55 -13.74 -32.19 -18.17
N VAL A 56 -14.91 -32.14 -18.83
CA VAL A 56 -16.23 -32.71 -18.46
C VAL A 56 -16.90 -32.03 -17.25
N VAL A 57 -17.95 -31.28 -17.57
CA VAL A 57 -18.94 -30.68 -16.67
C VAL A 57 -19.95 -31.75 -16.26
N VAL A 58 -20.23 -31.88 -14.96
CA VAL A 58 -21.43 -32.57 -14.45
C VAL A 58 -22.22 -31.58 -13.62
N GLN A 59 -23.42 -31.21 -14.12
CA GLN A 59 -24.48 -30.56 -13.36
C GLN A 59 -25.22 -31.61 -12.52
N ALA A 60 -25.54 -31.27 -11.28
CA ALA A 60 -26.66 -31.87 -10.55
C ALA A 60 -27.37 -30.79 -9.73
N THR A 61 -28.69 -30.90 -9.75
CA THR A 61 -29.74 -29.95 -9.43
C THR A 61 -30.03 -29.78 -7.94
N ASP A 62 -30.70 -28.66 -7.64
CA ASP A 62 -31.38 -28.29 -6.40
C ASP A 62 -32.35 -29.37 -5.88
N ASP A 63 -32.55 -29.41 -4.55
CA ASP A 63 -33.89 -29.19 -3.98
C ASP A 63 -33.86 -28.96 -2.46
N ALA A 64 -34.89 -28.25 -2.00
CA ALA A 64 -34.98 -27.51 -0.75
C ALA A 64 -35.73 -28.23 0.40
N SER A 65 -35.69 -27.55 1.57
CA SER A 65 -36.75 -27.50 2.60
C SER A 65 -36.66 -28.55 3.75
N VAL A 66 -37.04 -28.35 5.03
CA VAL A 66 -37.60 -27.25 5.86
C VAL A 66 -37.84 -27.81 7.30
N ILE A 67 -37.91 -26.94 8.34
CA ILE A 67 -38.45 -27.09 9.74
C ILE A 67 -37.61 -27.70 10.89
N ALA A 68 -37.12 -26.78 11.72
CA ALA A 68 -37.38 -26.53 13.16
C ALA A 68 -37.65 -27.65 14.21
N SER A 69 -36.94 -27.43 15.33
CA SER A 69 -37.39 -27.38 16.74
C SER A 69 -37.23 -28.59 17.66
N SER A 70 -36.32 -28.37 18.62
CA SER A 70 -36.38 -28.63 20.08
C SER A 70 -36.72 -30.02 20.60
N HIS A 71 -35.85 -30.56 21.46
CA HIS A 71 -36.23 -30.94 22.84
C HIS A 71 -34.99 -31.13 23.73
N HIS A 72 -35.06 -30.53 24.92
CA HIS A 72 -34.20 -30.72 26.10
C HIS A 72 -34.50 -32.07 26.79
N GLU A 73 -33.51 -32.71 27.42
CA GLU A 73 -33.59 -33.04 28.87
C GLU A 73 -32.28 -33.54 29.55
N HIS A 74 -32.03 -32.93 30.72
CA HIS A 74 -31.36 -33.27 31.99
C HIS A 74 -30.19 -34.26 32.18
N VAL A 75 -29.21 -33.87 33.04
CA VAL A 75 -28.85 -34.40 34.40
C VAL A 75 -27.89 -33.37 35.11
N LYS A 76 -28.30 -32.57 36.12
CA LYS A 76 -28.10 -32.63 37.62
C LYS A 76 -26.64 -32.86 38.12
N VAL A 77 -26.04 -32.28 39.19
CA VAL A 77 -26.34 -31.37 40.34
C VAL A 77 -24.99 -31.06 41.04
N ASN A 78 -24.75 -29.87 41.62
CA ASN A 78 -24.57 -29.67 43.08
C ASN A 78 -24.34 -28.19 43.48
N ALA A 79 -24.90 -27.84 44.63
CA ALA A 79 -25.13 -26.50 45.18
C ALA A 79 -24.01 -26.02 46.10
N LYS A 80 -23.91 -24.70 46.30
CA LYS A 80 -23.72 -24.10 47.63
C LYS A 80 -23.98 -22.57 47.68
N GLN A 81 -24.88 -22.23 48.61
CA GLN A 81 -24.99 -21.02 49.44
C GLN A 81 -25.36 -19.64 48.84
N LEU A 82 -26.57 -19.20 49.18
CA LEU A 82 -27.07 -17.81 49.30
C LEU A 82 -26.62 -17.17 50.63
N PRO A 83 -26.66 -15.82 50.80
CA PRO A 83 -27.88 -15.14 51.29
C PRO A 83 -28.22 -13.79 50.60
N VAL A 84 -29.44 -13.31 50.89
CA VAL A 84 -30.21 -12.13 50.39
C VAL A 84 -30.86 -11.48 51.64
N PRO A 85 -31.64 -10.37 51.62
CA PRO A 85 -31.49 -8.94 51.21
C PRO A 85 -31.60 -7.97 52.45
N PRO A 86 -31.96 -6.67 52.29
CA PRO A 86 -33.39 -6.30 52.24
C PRO A 86 -33.80 -5.28 51.16
N SER A 87 -35.07 -5.41 50.81
CA SER A 87 -35.92 -4.54 49.99
C SER A 87 -36.28 -3.23 50.68
N ASP A 88 -36.62 -2.20 49.91
CA ASP A 88 -37.75 -1.35 50.28
C ASP A 88 -38.56 -0.92 49.05
N GLN A 89 -39.88 -0.93 49.24
CA GLN A 89 -40.89 -0.63 48.24
C GLN A 89 -41.12 0.88 48.14
N GLY A 90 -41.45 1.34 46.94
CA GLY A 90 -41.99 2.66 46.67
C GLY A 90 -42.65 2.65 45.29
N ASP A 91 -43.96 2.43 45.31
CA ASP A 91 -44.90 2.48 44.19
C ASP A 91 -44.93 3.89 43.56
N GLU A 92 -45.30 3.96 42.28
CA GLU A 92 -46.02 5.07 41.59
C GLU A 92 -45.83 4.97 40.06
N GLY A 93 -46.94 4.81 39.34
CA GLY A 93 -47.13 5.51 38.06
C GLY A 93 -46.96 4.71 36.76
N PHE A 94 -48.06 4.08 36.33
CA PHE A 94 -48.27 3.59 34.98
C PHE A 94 -48.17 4.73 33.94
N LYS A 95 -47.16 4.72 33.06
CA LYS A 95 -47.21 5.38 31.74
C LYS A 95 -46.64 4.44 30.68
N LYS A 96 -47.54 3.84 29.90
CA LYS A 96 -47.21 3.20 28.62
C LYS A 96 -46.71 4.28 27.66
N ASN A 97 -45.43 4.23 27.31
CA ASN A 97 -44.94 4.74 26.03
C ASN A 97 -44.20 3.60 25.34
N ALA A 98 -44.79 3.13 24.24
CA ALA A 98 -44.11 2.29 23.28
C ALA A 98 -42.99 3.12 22.67
N ILE A 99 -41.74 2.87 23.08
CA ILE A 99 -40.59 3.35 22.34
C ILE A 99 -40.30 2.25 21.33
N ALA A 100 -40.69 2.52 20.08
CA ALA A 100 -40.11 1.86 18.93
C ALA A 100 -38.59 2.02 19.07
N GLY A 101 -37.91 0.93 19.41
CA GLY A 101 -36.46 0.88 19.38
C GLY A 101 -36.03 1.08 17.93
N GLU A 102 -35.68 2.32 17.61
CA GLU A 102 -34.87 2.66 16.47
C GLU A 102 -33.62 1.76 16.58
N VAL A 103 -33.52 0.76 15.71
CA VAL A 103 -32.32 -0.05 15.59
C VAL A 103 -31.24 0.93 15.11
N ALA A 104 -30.51 1.51 16.05
CA ALA A 104 -29.34 2.31 15.76
C ALA A 104 -28.46 1.46 14.85
N ALA A 105 -28.26 1.91 13.61
CA ALA A 105 -27.37 1.27 12.67
C ALA A 105 -26.05 1.01 13.41
N ALA A 106 -25.60 -0.25 13.44
CA ALA A 106 -24.39 -0.63 14.16
C ALA A 106 -23.25 0.31 13.72
N ALA A 107 -22.69 1.05 14.69
CA ALA A 107 -21.67 2.04 14.40
C ALA A 107 -20.53 1.38 13.62
N ALA A 108 -20.09 2.04 12.55
CA ALA A 108 -18.96 1.59 11.74
C ALA A 108 -17.74 1.32 12.64
N CYS A 109 -17.10 0.15 12.49
CA CYS A 109 -15.93 -0.16 13.31
C CYS A 109 -14.77 0.81 13.07
N ASP A 110 -14.18 1.28 14.16
CA ASP A 110 -12.91 1.99 14.19
C ASP A 110 -11.74 1.00 14.16
N TYR A 111 -11.11 0.86 13.00
CA TYR A 111 -9.95 -0.01 12.80
C TYR A 111 -8.62 0.64 13.20
N SER A 112 -8.61 1.93 13.58
CA SER A 112 -7.40 2.68 13.93
C SER A 112 -6.90 2.40 15.36
N ASP A 113 -7.76 1.82 16.20
CA ASP A 113 -7.48 1.46 17.60
C ASP A 113 -7.51 -0.07 17.79
N GLY A 114 -6.39 -0.63 18.19
CA GLY A 114 -6.19 -2.08 18.32
C GLY A 114 -4.78 -2.44 18.76
N GLU A 115 -4.40 -3.68 18.52
CA GLU A 115 -3.06 -4.21 18.79
C GLU A 115 -2.68 -5.31 17.80
N TRP A 116 -1.38 -5.51 17.60
CA TRP A 116 -0.86 -6.65 16.85
C TRP A 116 -0.78 -7.89 17.76
N VAL A 117 -1.40 -8.98 17.32
CA VAL A 117 -1.37 -10.27 18.01
C VAL A 117 -0.71 -11.33 17.12
N PRO A 118 -0.01 -12.32 17.71
CA PRO A 118 0.54 -13.44 16.93
C PRO A 118 -0.55 -14.19 16.18
N ASP A 119 -0.25 -14.57 14.94
CA ASP A 119 -1.14 -15.34 14.08
C ASP A 119 -0.35 -16.44 13.36
N ALA A 120 -0.67 -17.69 13.68
CA ALA A 120 0.03 -18.85 13.12
C ALA A 120 -0.36 -19.16 11.66
N ARG A 121 -1.37 -18.46 11.12
CA ARG A 121 -1.80 -18.67 9.73
C ARG A 121 -0.68 -18.25 8.77
N PRO A 122 -0.42 -19.04 7.72
CA PRO A 122 0.53 -18.64 6.69
C PRO A 122 -0.03 -17.49 5.83
N PRO A 123 0.83 -16.65 5.24
CA PRO A 123 0.38 -15.65 4.27
C PRO A 123 -0.27 -16.33 3.05
N LEU A 124 -1.21 -15.64 2.40
CA LEU A 124 -1.95 -16.16 1.23
C LEU A 124 -1.08 -16.31 -0.02
N TYR A 125 0.10 -15.71 -0.03
CA TYR A 125 1.07 -15.78 -1.11
C TYR A 125 2.49 -15.73 -0.53
N ASN A 126 3.49 -16.02 -1.36
CA ASN A 126 4.90 -15.90 -1.03
C ASN A 126 5.67 -15.20 -2.14
N GLY A 127 6.97 -14.98 -1.94
CA GLY A 127 7.84 -14.29 -2.90
C GLY A 127 7.93 -14.91 -4.30
N THR A 128 7.48 -16.15 -4.49
CA THR A 128 7.51 -16.84 -5.80
C THR A 128 6.13 -17.00 -6.43
N SER A 129 5.06 -16.96 -5.64
CA SER A 129 3.69 -17.19 -6.13
C SER A 129 3.04 -15.95 -6.73
N CYS A 130 3.64 -14.76 -6.57
CA CYS A 130 3.13 -13.52 -7.16
C CYS A 130 4.22 -12.77 -7.94
N ALA A 131 4.09 -12.75 -9.27
CA ALA A 131 5.02 -12.03 -10.16
C ALA A 131 4.82 -10.50 -10.18
N THR A 132 3.87 -9.97 -9.41
CA THR A 132 3.56 -8.53 -9.34
C THR A 132 4.39 -7.79 -8.29
N ILE A 133 5.02 -8.52 -7.35
CA ILE A 133 5.84 -7.93 -6.30
C ILE A 133 7.00 -7.17 -6.95
N LYS A 134 7.14 -5.88 -6.63
CA LYS A 134 8.32 -5.11 -7.02
C LYS A 134 9.56 -5.72 -6.38
N ASP A 135 10.62 -5.90 -7.16
CA ASP A 135 11.87 -6.55 -6.76
C ASP A 135 12.32 -6.18 -5.33
N GLY A 136 12.52 -4.89 -5.05
CA GLY A 136 12.96 -4.42 -3.73
C GLY A 136 12.00 -4.59 -2.55
N GLN A 137 10.80 -5.14 -2.76
CA GLN A 137 9.83 -5.49 -1.72
C GLN A 137 9.70 -7.02 -1.53
N ASN A 138 10.37 -7.82 -2.37
CA ASN A 138 10.39 -9.28 -2.28
C ASN A 138 11.47 -9.78 -1.31
N CYS A 139 11.32 -9.41 -0.04
CA CYS A 139 12.33 -9.64 1.00
C CYS A 139 12.74 -11.11 1.14
N MET A 140 11.78 -12.03 1.00
CA MET A 140 12.04 -13.48 1.06
C MET A 140 12.93 -13.93 -0.11
N ALA A 141 12.64 -13.49 -1.34
CA ALA A 141 13.47 -13.83 -2.50
C ALA A 141 14.88 -13.21 -2.41
N HIS A 142 15.02 -12.13 -1.64
CA HIS A 142 16.29 -11.46 -1.38
C HIS A 142 17.07 -12.01 -0.18
N GLY A 143 16.64 -13.14 0.39
CA GLY A 143 17.39 -13.84 1.43
C GLY A 143 17.18 -13.28 2.84
N ARG A 144 16.09 -12.55 3.09
CA ARG A 144 15.71 -12.14 4.46
C ARG A 144 15.56 -13.38 5.34
N PRO A 145 16.35 -13.52 6.43
CA PRO A 145 16.40 -14.76 7.21
C PRO A 145 15.28 -14.86 8.26
N ASP A 146 14.78 -13.73 8.78
CA ASP A 146 13.70 -13.72 9.77
C ASP A 146 12.33 -13.74 9.07
N THR A 147 11.47 -14.67 9.47
CA THR A 147 10.09 -14.81 8.91
C THR A 147 9.01 -14.43 9.92
N GLY A 148 9.38 -14.09 11.16
CA GLY A 148 8.43 -13.78 12.23
C GLY A 148 7.49 -12.61 11.92
N TYR A 149 7.91 -11.68 11.06
CA TYR A 149 7.10 -10.54 10.62
C TYR A 149 5.85 -10.93 9.82
N LEU A 150 5.80 -12.16 9.29
CA LEU A 150 4.66 -12.69 8.53
C LEU A 150 3.50 -13.17 9.43
N HIS A 151 3.76 -13.38 10.72
CA HIS A 151 2.87 -14.11 11.63
C HIS A 151 2.19 -13.20 12.64
N TRP A 152 1.62 -12.10 12.14
CA TRP A 152 0.94 -11.08 12.93
C TRP A 152 -0.38 -10.69 12.29
N ARG A 153 -1.40 -10.49 13.13
CA ARG A 153 -2.70 -9.93 12.72
C ARG A 153 -3.05 -8.73 13.58
N TRP A 154 -3.63 -7.72 12.96
CA TRP A 154 -4.23 -6.60 13.67
C TRP A 154 -5.56 -7.01 14.29
N ARG A 155 -5.71 -6.77 15.59
CA ARG A 155 -6.95 -6.97 16.34
C ARG A 155 -7.48 -5.61 16.79
N PRO A 156 -8.52 -5.07 16.13
CA PRO A 156 -9.19 -3.86 16.61
C PRO A 156 -9.74 -4.05 18.01
N ARG A 157 -9.79 -2.99 18.82
CA ARG A 157 -10.18 -3.08 20.23
C ARG A 157 -11.68 -3.39 20.42
N ARG A 158 -12.52 -2.89 19.52
CA ARG A 158 -13.98 -2.81 19.69
C ARG A 158 -14.77 -3.63 18.67
N CYS A 159 -14.09 -4.33 17.76
CA CYS A 159 -14.74 -5.16 16.75
C CYS A 159 -13.77 -6.21 16.20
N ASP A 160 -14.30 -7.09 15.38
CA ASP A 160 -13.50 -8.03 14.60
C ASP A 160 -13.10 -7.44 13.25
N LEU A 161 -11.84 -7.65 12.86
CA LEU A 161 -11.36 -7.48 11.49
C LEU A 161 -11.23 -8.86 10.84
N PRO A 162 -12.14 -9.30 9.96
CA PRO A 162 -12.03 -10.59 9.29
C PRO A 162 -10.72 -10.72 8.52
N ALA A 163 -10.23 -11.96 8.39
CA ALA A 163 -9.08 -12.25 7.53
C ALA A 163 -9.38 -11.88 6.08
N PHE A 164 -8.36 -11.53 5.30
CA PHE A 164 -8.54 -11.25 3.89
C PHE A 164 -9.20 -12.44 3.16
N SER A 165 -10.30 -12.18 2.44
CA SER A 165 -10.93 -13.14 1.54
C SER A 165 -10.79 -12.66 0.10
N PRO A 166 -9.94 -13.33 -0.71
CA PRO A 166 -9.83 -13.05 -2.14
C PRO A 166 -11.18 -13.18 -2.86
N GLU A 167 -11.99 -14.18 -2.49
CA GLU A 167 -13.32 -14.41 -3.05
C GLU A 167 -14.28 -13.26 -2.77
N ALA A 168 -14.33 -12.78 -1.52
CA ALA A 168 -15.20 -11.67 -1.15
C ALA A 168 -14.79 -10.39 -1.89
N PHE A 169 -13.48 -10.10 -1.95
CA PHE A 169 -12.96 -8.92 -2.64
C PHE A 169 -13.23 -9.01 -4.16
N LEU A 170 -12.93 -10.13 -4.81
CA LEU A 170 -13.21 -10.35 -6.24
C LEU A 170 -14.71 -10.40 -6.54
N GLY A 171 -15.52 -10.84 -5.58
CA GLY A 171 -16.97 -10.79 -5.66
C GLY A 171 -17.49 -9.36 -5.68
N TRP A 172 -16.98 -8.50 -4.79
CA TRP A 172 -17.30 -7.07 -4.77
C TRP A 172 -16.76 -6.35 -6.02
N LEU A 173 -15.55 -6.70 -6.48
CA LEU A 173 -14.89 -6.08 -7.63
C LEU A 173 -15.47 -6.53 -8.99
N ARG A 174 -16.42 -7.48 -9.00
CA ARG A 174 -16.99 -8.01 -10.25
C ARG A 174 -17.61 -6.90 -11.10
N GLY A 175 -17.17 -6.79 -12.35
CA GLY A 175 -17.62 -5.75 -13.28
C GLY A 175 -17.16 -4.34 -12.91
N LYS A 176 -16.16 -4.20 -12.02
CA LYS A 176 -15.68 -2.91 -11.49
C LYS A 176 -14.23 -2.63 -11.83
N HIS A 177 -13.90 -1.34 -11.79
CA HIS A 177 -12.53 -0.83 -11.87
C HIS A 177 -12.13 -0.13 -10.57
N LEU A 178 -11.18 -0.72 -9.85
CA LEU A 178 -10.51 -0.13 -8.69
C LEU A 178 -9.19 0.51 -9.10
N ALA A 179 -8.92 1.73 -8.65
CA ALA A 179 -7.66 2.41 -8.89
C ALA A 179 -6.97 2.82 -7.59
N PHE A 180 -5.70 2.48 -7.44
CA PHE A 180 -4.80 3.07 -6.46
C PHE A 180 -4.11 4.27 -7.09
N VAL A 181 -4.15 5.41 -6.43
CA VAL A 181 -3.58 6.66 -6.93
C VAL A 181 -2.74 7.28 -5.83
N GLY A 182 -1.48 7.58 -6.12
CA GLY A 182 -0.62 8.16 -5.11
C GLY A 182 0.86 7.94 -5.34
N ASP A 183 1.59 7.96 -4.23
CA ASP A 183 3.02 7.72 -4.15
C ASP A 183 3.38 6.21 -4.17
N SER A 184 4.60 5.90 -3.74
CA SER A 184 5.10 4.52 -3.74
C SER A 184 4.43 3.63 -2.70
N LEU A 185 3.79 4.18 -1.67
CA LEU A 185 3.03 3.39 -0.69
C LEU A 185 1.67 2.99 -1.27
N ALA A 186 1.02 3.87 -2.06
CA ALA A 186 -0.17 3.52 -2.84
C ALA A 186 0.12 2.32 -3.76
N ARG A 187 1.26 2.37 -4.44
CA ARG A 187 1.75 1.28 -5.30
C ARG A 187 2.02 0.00 -4.51
N ASN A 188 2.69 0.11 -3.37
CA ASN A 188 3.02 -1.03 -2.52
C ASN A 188 1.74 -1.74 -2.01
N GLN A 189 0.72 -0.99 -1.62
CA GLN A 189 -0.56 -1.54 -1.19
C GLN A 189 -1.32 -2.21 -2.35
N ALA A 190 -1.30 -1.59 -3.53
CA ALA A 190 -1.91 -2.16 -4.73
C ALA A 190 -1.24 -3.48 -5.16
N GLU A 191 0.09 -3.54 -5.11
CA GLU A 191 0.84 -4.77 -5.43
C GLU A 191 0.53 -5.88 -4.41
N SER A 192 0.43 -5.56 -3.11
CA SER A 192 -0.10 -6.47 -2.09
C SER A 192 -1.49 -6.98 -2.47
N LEU A 193 -2.43 -6.08 -2.81
CA LEU A 193 -3.78 -6.48 -3.17
C LEU A 193 -3.79 -7.42 -4.37
N VAL A 194 -3.07 -7.08 -5.45
CA VAL A 194 -2.99 -7.93 -6.64
C VAL A 194 -2.44 -9.32 -6.29
N CYS A 195 -1.46 -9.41 -5.40
CA CYS A 195 -0.95 -10.70 -4.93
C CYS A 195 -1.94 -11.48 -4.06
N LEU A 196 -2.65 -10.81 -3.16
CA LEU A 196 -3.72 -11.42 -2.37
C LEU A 196 -4.81 -11.99 -3.29
N LEU A 197 -5.23 -11.25 -4.31
CA LEU A 197 -6.22 -11.70 -5.29
C LEU A 197 -5.69 -12.83 -6.19
N ALA A 198 -4.39 -12.79 -6.53
CA ALA A 198 -3.72 -13.81 -7.35
C ALA A 198 -3.74 -15.21 -6.73
N SER A 199 -3.90 -15.31 -5.40
CA SER A 199 -4.10 -16.59 -4.72
C SER A 199 -5.38 -17.31 -5.17
N ARG A 200 -6.35 -16.57 -5.75
CA ARG A 200 -7.64 -17.13 -6.20
C ARG A 200 -7.91 -16.97 -7.69
N SER A 201 -7.55 -15.85 -8.31
CA SER A 201 -7.78 -15.57 -9.74
C SER A 201 -6.56 -14.92 -10.36
N THR A 202 -6.11 -15.42 -11.51
CA THR A 202 -4.85 -14.99 -12.13
C THR A 202 -4.95 -13.55 -12.67
N PRO A 203 -4.08 -12.63 -12.24
CA PRO A 203 -4.06 -11.27 -12.79
C PRO A 203 -3.33 -11.25 -14.14
N GLU A 204 -3.97 -10.66 -15.16
CA GLU A 204 -3.35 -10.39 -16.46
C GLU A 204 -2.93 -8.92 -16.52
N LEU A 205 -1.64 -8.64 -16.67
CA LEU A 205 -1.17 -7.27 -16.89
C LEU A 205 -1.53 -6.82 -18.32
N VAL A 206 -2.58 -6.01 -18.44
CA VAL A 206 -3.13 -5.55 -19.72
C VAL A 206 -2.63 -4.17 -20.15
N HIS A 207 -2.02 -3.41 -19.24
CA HIS A 207 -1.42 -2.12 -19.55
C HIS A 207 -0.24 -1.79 -18.65
N ARG A 208 0.77 -1.16 -19.25
CA ARG A 208 1.98 -0.62 -18.62
C ARG A 208 2.48 0.54 -19.47
N ASP A 209 2.73 1.70 -18.87
CA ASP A 209 3.25 2.87 -19.58
C ASP A 209 4.79 2.99 -19.47
N GLY A 210 5.46 2.96 -20.62
CA GLY A 210 6.89 3.26 -20.75
C GLY A 210 7.82 2.46 -19.83
N GLU A 211 8.99 3.02 -19.55
CA GLU A 211 10.04 2.40 -18.73
C GLU A 211 9.86 2.65 -17.22
N GLU A 212 9.27 3.78 -16.84
CA GLU A 212 9.11 4.15 -15.42
C GLU A 212 7.93 3.44 -14.71
N ASN A 213 7.08 2.72 -15.46
CA ASN A 213 5.95 1.94 -14.93
C ASN A 213 5.05 2.79 -14.01
N ARG A 214 4.67 4.00 -14.45
CA ARG A 214 3.91 4.98 -13.66
C ARG A 214 2.42 4.61 -13.58
N PHE A 215 1.89 4.00 -14.62
CA PHE A 215 0.55 3.50 -14.77
C PHE A 215 0.58 2.01 -15.13
N ARG A 216 -0.14 1.20 -14.35
CA ARG A 216 -0.33 -0.24 -14.61
C ARG A 216 -1.79 -0.60 -14.45
N ARG A 217 -2.23 -1.62 -15.21
CA ARG A 217 -3.57 -2.20 -15.08
C ARG A 217 -3.51 -3.72 -15.19
N TRP A 218 -4.12 -4.37 -14.22
CA TRP A 218 -4.38 -5.80 -14.23
C TRP A 218 -5.86 -6.08 -14.46
N ALA A 219 -6.14 -7.11 -15.25
CA ALA A 219 -7.48 -7.65 -15.46
C ALA A 219 -7.60 -9.02 -14.78
N PHE A 220 -8.70 -9.22 -14.07
CA PHE A 220 -9.13 -10.51 -13.54
C PHE A 220 -10.33 -10.97 -14.37
N ARG A 221 -10.05 -11.72 -15.45
CA ARG A 221 -11.00 -11.99 -16.54
C ARG A 221 -12.27 -12.71 -16.07
N GLU A 222 -12.13 -13.67 -15.14
CA GLU A 222 -13.25 -14.43 -14.56
C GLU A 222 -14.26 -13.55 -13.78
N HIS A 223 -13.81 -12.36 -13.40
CA HIS A 223 -14.57 -11.40 -12.62
C HIS A 223 -14.97 -10.16 -13.41
N ASP A 224 -14.55 -10.04 -14.68
CA ASP A 224 -14.66 -8.78 -15.43
C ASP A 224 -14.20 -7.57 -14.59
N ALA A 225 -13.12 -7.77 -13.86
CA ALA A 225 -12.64 -6.86 -12.82
C ALA A 225 -11.27 -6.30 -13.21
N THR A 226 -11.01 -5.05 -12.86
CA THR A 226 -9.69 -4.44 -13.09
C THR A 226 -9.17 -3.70 -11.87
N VAL A 227 -7.85 -3.79 -11.67
CA VAL A 227 -7.10 -3.03 -10.67
C VAL A 227 -6.06 -2.20 -11.39
N SER A 228 -6.01 -0.90 -11.12
CA SER A 228 -5.03 0.01 -11.68
C SER A 228 -4.18 0.68 -10.60
N ILE A 229 -2.96 1.05 -10.98
CA ILE A 229 -2.09 1.93 -10.19
C ILE A 229 -1.80 3.15 -11.04
N PHE A 230 -2.03 4.34 -10.51
CA PHE A 230 -1.61 5.62 -11.09
C PHE A 230 -0.60 6.30 -10.17
N TRP A 231 0.61 6.50 -10.68
CA TRP A 231 1.63 7.27 -10.01
C TRP A 231 1.29 8.76 -10.05
N SER A 232 0.90 9.26 -8.89
CA SER A 232 0.54 10.66 -8.67
C SER A 232 0.93 11.03 -7.23
N PRO A 233 2.23 11.19 -6.94
CA PRO A 233 2.73 11.26 -5.56
C PRO A 233 2.22 12.45 -4.74
N PHE A 234 1.72 13.49 -5.41
CA PHE A 234 1.11 14.66 -4.80
C PHE A 234 -0.41 14.73 -5.04
N LEU A 235 -1.00 13.77 -5.77
CA LEU A 235 -2.39 13.73 -6.28
C LEU A 235 -2.78 14.89 -7.24
N VAL A 236 -2.28 16.09 -6.96
CA VAL A 236 -2.29 17.27 -7.83
C VAL A 236 -1.21 17.16 -8.90
N LYS A 237 -1.24 18.07 -9.88
CA LYS A 237 -0.23 18.14 -10.94
C LYS A 237 1.12 18.44 -10.30
N ALA A 238 2.14 17.68 -10.69
CA ALA A 238 3.51 17.93 -10.27
C ALA A 238 4.51 17.64 -11.40
N ALA A 239 5.59 18.42 -11.43
CA ALA A 239 6.80 18.11 -12.18
C ALA A 239 7.87 17.63 -11.17
N GLU A 240 8.20 16.35 -11.26
CA GLU A 240 9.04 15.65 -10.29
C GLU A 240 10.53 15.77 -10.62
N LYS A 241 11.39 15.69 -9.60
CA LYS A 241 12.86 15.54 -9.75
C LYS A 241 13.53 16.63 -10.60
N ALA A 242 13.04 17.86 -10.52
CA ALA A 242 13.77 19.01 -11.06
C ALA A 242 15.05 19.23 -10.23
N GLU A 243 16.06 19.86 -10.83
CA GLU A 243 17.32 20.16 -10.15
C GLU A 243 17.71 21.61 -10.42
N ARG A 244 18.01 22.36 -9.35
CA ARG A 244 18.53 23.72 -9.45
C ARG A 244 19.44 23.99 -8.24
N ALA A 245 20.58 24.63 -8.50
CA ALA A 245 21.62 24.87 -7.49
C ALA A 245 22.09 23.61 -6.74
N GLY A 246 22.04 22.44 -7.38
CA GLY A 246 22.42 21.16 -6.76
C GLY A 246 21.37 20.55 -5.83
N VAL A 247 20.23 21.22 -5.62
CA VAL A 247 19.11 20.71 -4.83
C VAL A 247 18.03 20.15 -5.76
N ARG A 248 17.73 18.87 -5.57
CA ARG A 248 16.61 18.21 -6.25
C ARG A 248 15.31 18.56 -5.55
N HIS A 249 14.34 19.03 -6.32
CA HIS A 249 13.05 19.45 -5.81
C HIS A 249 11.93 19.02 -6.75
N ASN A 250 10.69 19.08 -6.24
CA ASN A 250 9.48 18.91 -7.03
C ASN A 250 8.81 20.26 -7.24
N ASN A 251 8.16 20.46 -8.38
CA ASN A 251 7.26 21.60 -8.58
C ASN A 251 5.82 21.09 -8.47
N VAL A 252 5.10 21.55 -7.46
CA VAL A 252 3.74 21.09 -7.11
C VAL A 252 2.75 22.21 -7.40
N PHE A 253 1.76 21.95 -8.25
CA PHE A 253 0.77 22.94 -8.69
C PHE A 253 -0.56 22.67 -8.00
N LEU A 254 -0.87 23.42 -6.94
CA LEU A 254 -1.99 23.16 -6.04
C LEU A 254 -3.35 23.44 -6.69
N ASP A 255 -3.39 24.25 -7.74
CA ASP A 255 -4.58 24.61 -8.52
C ASP A 255 -4.82 23.73 -9.76
N ALA A 256 -3.90 22.80 -10.06
CA ALA A 256 -4.00 21.90 -11.21
C ALA A 256 -3.94 20.44 -10.76
N PHE A 257 -4.67 19.56 -11.45
CA PHE A 257 -4.76 18.15 -11.08
C PHE A 257 -4.03 17.24 -12.05
N ASP A 258 -3.68 16.05 -11.57
CA ASP A 258 -3.01 15.06 -12.41
C ASP A 258 -3.99 14.36 -13.34
N GLU A 259 -4.06 14.86 -14.58
CA GLU A 259 -4.99 14.37 -15.59
C GLU A 259 -4.73 12.92 -16.03
N ARG A 260 -3.58 12.32 -15.67
CA ARG A 260 -3.31 10.89 -15.96
C ARG A 260 -4.37 9.96 -15.36
N TRP A 261 -4.93 10.34 -14.22
CA TRP A 261 -5.99 9.57 -13.56
C TRP A 261 -7.31 10.36 -13.46
N MET A 262 -7.25 11.67 -13.25
CA MET A 262 -8.44 12.50 -13.09
C MET A 262 -9.31 12.56 -14.36
N SER A 263 -8.72 12.43 -15.55
CA SER A 263 -9.48 12.35 -16.81
C SER A 263 -10.28 11.05 -16.94
N GLY A 264 -9.80 9.97 -16.30
CA GLY A 264 -10.43 8.65 -16.29
C GLY A 264 -11.42 8.42 -15.15
N LEU A 265 -11.60 9.39 -14.24
CA LEU A 265 -12.36 9.24 -13.00
C LEU A 265 -13.80 8.72 -13.20
N GLY A 266 -14.46 9.13 -14.29
CA GLY A 266 -15.82 8.68 -14.63
C GLY A 266 -15.95 7.18 -14.91
N GLY A 267 -14.83 6.52 -15.26
CA GLY A 267 -14.77 5.08 -15.49
C GLY A 267 -14.35 4.25 -14.28
N LEU A 268 -14.01 4.88 -13.15
CA LEU A 268 -13.58 4.19 -11.92
C LEU A 268 -14.77 3.95 -10.99
N ASP A 269 -14.89 2.77 -10.41
CA ASP A 269 -15.92 2.44 -9.42
C ASP A 269 -15.45 2.71 -7.99
N ALA A 270 -14.15 2.53 -7.74
CA ALA A 270 -13.52 2.91 -6.51
C ALA A 270 -12.10 3.42 -6.70
N VAL A 271 -11.70 4.31 -5.80
CA VAL A 271 -10.38 4.93 -5.79
C VAL A 271 -9.78 4.80 -4.39
N VAL A 272 -8.53 4.37 -4.30
CA VAL A 272 -7.73 4.36 -3.08
C VAL A 272 -6.63 5.39 -3.25
N LEU A 273 -6.71 6.46 -2.45
CA LEU A 273 -5.75 7.56 -2.47
C LEU A 273 -4.68 7.34 -1.39
N SER A 274 -3.44 7.74 -1.68
CA SER A 274 -2.34 7.83 -0.70
C SER A 274 -1.42 8.98 -1.08
N ILE A 275 -1.00 9.77 -0.10
CA ILE A 275 -0.14 10.94 -0.27
C ILE A 275 0.68 11.14 1.01
N GLY A 276 1.92 11.60 0.89
CA GLY A 276 2.66 12.08 2.05
C GLY A 276 4.16 12.07 1.91
N HIS A 277 4.78 10.92 1.63
CA HIS A 277 6.25 10.78 1.66
C HIS A 277 6.96 11.78 0.73
N TRP A 278 6.32 12.15 -0.36
CA TRP A 278 6.87 13.08 -1.34
C TRP A 278 6.81 14.55 -0.92
N PHE A 279 5.98 14.91 0.06
CA PHE A 279 6.00 16.26 0.65
C PHE A 279 7.23 16.45 1.53
N LEU A 280 7.82 15.36 2.07
CA LEU A 280 9.03 15.39 2.89
C LEU A 280 10.31 15.61 2.06
N ILE A 281 10.18 15.67 0.74
CA ILE A 281 11.26 15.98 -0.20
C ILE A 281 11.14 17.46 -0.56
N PRO A 282 12.26 18.19 -0.79
CA PRO A 282 12.19 19.58 -1.20
C PRO A 282 11.18 19.83 -2.35
N GLY A 283 10.41 20.90 -2.22
CA GLY A 283 9.29 21.16 -3.11
C GLY A 283 8.98 22.65 -3.23
N ILE A 284 8.79 23.14 -4.45
CA ILE A 284 8.30 24.48 -4.75
C ILE A 284 6.81 24.37 -5.04
N TYR A 285 5.99 25.14 -4.32
CA TYR A 285 4.55 25.09 -4.40
C TYR A 285 4.02 26.30 -5.17
N HIS A 286 3.18 26.00 -6.16
CA HIS A 286 2.56 26.97 -7.05
C HIS A 286 1.04 26.96 -6.84
N ASP A 287 0.41 28.13 -6.84
CA ASP A 287 -1.06 28.29 -6.81
C ASP A 287 -1.41 29.44 -7.76
N ALA A 288 -2.33 29.21 -8.69
CA ALA A 288 -2.75 30.19 -9.71
C ALA A 288 -1.59 30.80 -10.52
N GLY A 289 -0.53 30.02 -10.76
CA GLY A 289 0.66 30.45 -11.50
C GLY A 289 1.73 31.18 -10.68
N GLU A 290 1.49 31.44 -9.39
CA GLU A 290 2.41 32.11 -8.48
C GLU A 290 3.09 31.12 -7.52
N VAL A 291 4.34 31.38 -7.15
CA VAL A 291 5.03 30.59 -6.11
C VAL A 291 4.53 31.04 -4.74
N VAL A 292 3.79 30.17 -4.06
CA VAL A 292 3.21 30.45 -2.72
C VAL A 292 4.12 30.03 -1.56
N GLY A 293 5.17 29.29 -1.86
CA GLY A 293 6.18 28.92 -0.88
C GLY A 293 6.92 27.67 -1.32
N CYS A 294 7.78 27.20 -0.43
CA CYS A 294 8.68 26.11 -0.73
C CYS A 294 9.05 25.35 0.54
N HIS A 295 9.39 24.06 0.43
CA HIS A 295 9.81 23.23 1.55
C HIS A 295 11.27 22.82 1.38
N ASP A 296 12.06 22.96 2.44
CA ASP A 296 13.45 22.51 2.54
C ASP A 296 14.33 23.03 1.38
N CYS A 297 14.33 24.34 1.22
CA CYS A 297 14.80 24.97 -0.01
C CYS A 297 15.45 26.34 0.24
N ALA A 298 16.24 26.40 1.31
CA ALA A 298 16.97 27.61 1.74
C ALA A 298 17.81 28.23 0.61
N GLU A 299 18.26 27.42 -0.35
CA GLU A 299 19.10 27.81 -1.47
C GLU A 299 18.34 28.54 -2.60
N PHE A 300 17.01 28.50 -2.61
CA PHE A 300 16.22 29.03 -3.73
C PHE A 300 15.71 30.47 -3.53
N ASN A 301 16.00 31.08 -2.38
CA ASN A 301 15.49 32.40 -1.97
C ASN A 301 13.95 32.51 -2.06
N HIS A 302 13.26 31.39 -1.80
CA HIS A 302 11.81 31.33 -1.67
C HIS A 302 11.41 31.30 -0.18
N THR A 303 10.20 31.76 0.13
CA THR A 303 9.66 31.69 1.50
C THR A 303 9.33 30.25 1.86
N GLU A 304 9.80 29.78 3.02
CA GLU A 304 9.43 28.47 3.55
C GLU A 304 7.91 28.42 3.76
N THR A 305 7.26 27.41 3.19
CA THR A 305 5.83 27.22 3.32
C THR A 305 5.50 26.53 4.65
N PRO A 306 4.34 26.80 5.27
CA PRO A 306 3.84 25.95 6.32
C PRO A 306 3.51 24.56 5.73
N PHE A 307 4.41 23.59 5.91
CA PHE A 307 4.33 22.22 5.35
C PHE A 307 2.93 21.61 5.45
N PHE A 308 2.31 21.63 6.63
CA PHE A 308 0.99 21.05 6.83
C PHE A 308 -0.14 21.81 6.13
N ALA A 309 0.04 23.11 5.85
CA ALA A 309 -0.95 23.90 5.12
C ALA A 309 -1.01 23.48 3.65
N VAL A 310 0.14 23.38 2.96
CA VAL A 310 0.18 22.92 1.56
C VAL A 310 -0.22 21.45 1.42
N PHE A 311 0.15 20.61 2.39
CA PHE A 311 -0.31 19.22 2.45
C PHE A 311 -1.84 19.13 2.58
N ARG A 312 -2.42 19.86 3.54
CA ARG A 312 -3.88 19.94 3.72
C ARG A 312 -4.56 20.46 2.46
N GLN A 313 -4.01 21.50 1.84
CA GLN A 313 -4.56 22.09 0.63
C GLN A 313 -4.59 21.09 -0.53
N ALA A 314 -3.53 20.28 -0.72
CA ALA A 314 -3.49 19.23 -1.74
C ALA A 314 -4.55 18.14 -1.49
N VAL A 315 -4.71 17.68 -0.24
CA VAL A 315 -5.75 16.71 0.15
C VAL A 315 -7.14 17.30 -0.11
N HIS A 316 -7.41 18.49 0.44
CA HIS A 316 -8.68 19.20 0.33
C HIS A 316 -9.11 19.40 -1.14
N ARG A 317 -8.23 20.01 -1.95
CA ARG A 317 -8.51 20.33 -3.35
C ARG A 317 -8.71 19.07 -4.19
N THR A 318 -7.96 18.00 -3.92
CA THR A 318 -8.15 16.71 -4.61
C THR A 318 -9.55 16.15 -4.33
N LEU A 319 -10.00 16.12 -3.08
CA LEU A 319 -11.32 15.61 -2.72
C LEU A 319 -12.44 16.48 -3.30
N ALA A 320 -12.29 17.81 -3.24
CA ALA A 320 -13.23 18.74 -3.83
C ALA A 320 -13.35 18.55 -5.36
N GLU A 321 -12.23 18.32 -6.05
CA GLU A 321 -12.22 18.10 -7.49
C GLU A 321 -12.87 16.78 -7.89
N ILE A 322 -12.65 15.71 -7.12
CA ILE A 322 -13.35 14.44 -7.33
C ILE A 322 -14.86 14.65 -7.24
N THR A 323 -15.33 15.34 -6.20
CA THR A 323 -16.74 15.68 -6.02
C THR A 323 -17.27 16.47 -7.21
N ARG A 324 -16.58 17.54 -7.61
CA ARG A 324 -16.96 18.37 -8.74
C ARG A 324 -17.09 17.56 -10.03
N ARG A 325 -16.10 16.74 -10.37
CA ARG A 325 -16.12 15.90 -11.58
C ARG A 325 -17.19 14.82 -11.54
N HIS A 326 -17.41 14.21 -10.37
CA HIS A 326 -18.46 13.21 -10.18
C HIS A 326 -19.85 13.81 -10.42
N VAL A 327 -20.14 14.97 -9.83
CA VAL A 327 -21.42 15.67 -10.02
C VAL A 327 -21.63 16.06 -11.48
N LEU A 328 -20.59 16.60 -12.14
CA LEU A 328 -20.68 16.95 -13.56
C LEU A 328 -20.92 15.73 -14.45
N ALA A 329 -20.24 14.62 -14.20
CA ALA A 329 -20.42 13.37 -14.95
C ALA A 329 -21.80 12.76 -14.72
N ALA A 330 -22.33 12.86 -13.49
CA ALA A 330 -23.68 12.41 -13.16
C ALA A 330 -24.75 13.26 -13.87
N GLY A 331 -24.61 14.59 -13.86
CA GLY A 331 -25.52 15.51 -14.54
C GLY A 331 -25.49 15.36 -16.07
N ALA A 332 -24.35 15.02 -16.64
CA ALA A 332 -24.19 14.76 -18.08
C ALA A 332 -24.61 13.33 -18.51
N GLY A 333 -24.92 12.44 -17.56
CA GLY A 333 -25.21 11.02 -17.86
C GLY A 333 -24.01 10.23 -18.40
N THR A 334 -22.78 10.72 -18.20
CA THR A 334 -21.55 10.11 -18.72
C THR A 334 -20.83 9.23 -17.70
N SER A 335 -21.27 9.23 -16.43
CA SER A 335 -20.72 8.35 -15.40
C SER A 335 -21.14 6.89 -15.65
N LYS A 336 -20.16 5.98 -15.69
CA LYS A 336 -20.44 4.53 -15.76
C LYS A 336 -21.05 4.00 -14.46
N SER A 337 -20.71 4.61 -13.33
CA SER A 337 -21.23 4.22 -12.03
C SER A 337 -22.07 5.33 -11.40
N LYS A 338 -23.24 4.95 -10.89
CA LYS A 338 -24.08 5.82 -10.05
C LYS A 338 -23.53 5.97 -8.64
N SER A 339 -22.68 5.04 -8.20
CA SER A 339 -22.07 5.08 -6.86
C SER A 339 -20.56 4.87 -6.93
N LYS A 340 -19.81 5.70 -6.22
CA LYS A 340 -18.34 5.68 -6.21
C LYS A 340 -17.85 5.76 -4.77
N VAL A 341 -16.89 4.89 -4.43
CA VAL A 341 -16.24 4.90 -3.13
C VAL A 341 -14.81 5.40 -3.28
N VAL A 342 -14.44 6.40 -2.48
CA VAL A 342 -13.09 6.94 -2.42
C VAL A 342 -12.54 6.67 -1.03
N ALA A 343 -11.66 5.68 -0.93
CA ALA A 343 -10.90 5.42 0.28
C ALA A 343 -9.62 6.28 0.27
N PHE A 344 -9.30 6.93 1.37
CA PHE A 344 -8.07 7.71 1.52
C PHE A 344 -7.21 7.11 2.63
N THR A 345 -6.07 6.56 2.26
CA THR A 345 -5.12 5.92 3.18
C THR A 345 -4.38 6.99 3.98
N THR A 346 -4.40 6.88 5.30
CA THR A 346 -3.61 7.77 6.17
C THR A 346 -2.12 7.47 6.06
N PHE A 347 -1.28 8.38 6.55
CA PHE A 347 0.17 8.31 6.39
C PHE A 347 0.76 6.99 6.92
N SER A 348 1.56 6.30 6.11
CA SER A 348 2.30 5.09 6.51
C SER A 348 3.70 5.50 7.01
N PRO A 349 4.03 5.37 8.30
CA PRO A 349 5.32 5.81 8.84
C PRO A 349 6.52 5.01 8.33
N ALA A 350 7.68 5.66 8.32
CA ALA A 350 8.98 5.01 8.17
C ALA A 350 9.60 4.72 9.54
N HIS A 351 10.48 3.71 9.62
CA HIS A 351 11.10 3.30 10.90
C HIS A 351 12.62 3.36 10.87
N PHE A 352 13.18 4.53 10.58
CA PHE A 352 14.64 4.73 10.68
C PHE A 352 15.11 4.76 12.14
N GLU A 353 16.08 3.91 12.48
CA GLU A 353 16.87 3.90 13.71
C GLU A 353 18.16 4.70 13.46
N GLY A 354 18.22 5.92 13.97
CA GLY A 354 19.32 6.85 13.73
C GLY A 354 19.22 7.55 12.38
N GLU A 355 20.37 7.85 11.77
CA GLU A 355 20.43 8.58 10.50
C GLU A 355 19.93 7.74 9.31
N TRP A 356 19.41 8.43 8.31
CA TRP A 356 18.95 7.83 7.06
C TRP A 356 20.04 6.97 6.38
N ASP A 357 19.65 5.77 5.95
CA ASP A 357 20.46 4.83 5.16
C ASP A 357 21.84 4.49 5.77
N LYS A 358 21.90 4.38 7.10
CA LYS A 358 23.02 3.78 7.83
C LYS A 358 22.79 2.28 8.07
N ALA A 359 23.88 1.54 8.30
CA ALA A 359 23.80 0.12 8.68
C ALA A 359 22.95 -0.03 9.96
N GLY A 360 21.96 -0.93 9.93
CA GLY A 360 21.06 -1.16 11.04
C GLY A 360 19.87 -0.20 11.12
N ALA A 361 19.64 0.64 10.10
CA ALA A 361 18.59 1.65 10.09
C ALA A 361 17.15 1.15 10.32
N CYS A 362 16.83 -0.14 10.19
CA CYS A 362 15.54 -0.69 10.63
C CYS A 362 15.65 -2.19 10.89
N ASN A 363 16.45 -2.57 11.89
CA ASN A 363 16.81 -3.97 12.14
C ASN A 363 15.81 -4.75 13.03
N LYS A 364 14.70 -4.13 13.45
CA LYS A 364 13.72 -4.76 14.31
C LYS A 364 13.08 -5.95 13.61
N THR A 365 12.85 -7.02 14.37
CA THR A 365 12.26 -8.28 13.87
C THR A 365 10.93 -8.61 14.55
N ARG A 366 10.42 -7.68 15.38
CA ARG A 366 9.13 -7.79 16.06
C ARG A 366 8.38 -6.46 16.07
N PRO A 367 7.04 -6.48 16.08
CA PRO A 367 6.21 -5.31 16.31
C PRO A 367 6.50 -4.64 17.65
N TYR A 368 6.18 -3.36 17.74
CA TYR A 368 6.00 -2.69 19.02
C TYR A 368 4.69 -3.12 19.68
N LYS A 369 4.68 -3.18 21.01
CA LYS A 369 3.43 -3.25 21.79
C LYS A 369 2.81 -1.86 21.91
N ASN A 370 1.53 -1.83 22.25
CA ASN A 370 0.85 -0.57 22.56
C ASN A 370 1.59 0.18 23.69
N GLY A 371 1.85 1.46 23.45
CA GLY A 371 2.60 2.34 24.35
C GLY A 371 4.13 2.27 24.22
N GLU A 372 4.69 1.33 23.46
CA GLU A 372 6.16 1.29 23.23
C GLU A 372 6.63 2.30 22.19
N LYS A 373 5.75 2.71 21.28
CA LYS A 373 6.04 3.68 20.22
C LYS A 373 4.82 4.55 19.95
N GLU A 374 4.97 5.84 20.18
CA GLU A 374 4.02 6.86 19.72
C GLU A 374 4.36 7.31 18.30
N ALA A 375 3.34 7.77 17.56
CA ALA A 375 3.55 8.41 16.28
C ALA A 375 4.27 9.75 16.50
N GLY A 376 5.22 10.08 15.63
CA GLY A 376 5.84 11.40 15.65
C GLY A 376 4.83 12.50 15.31
N TYR A 377 5.22 13.74 15.60
CA TYR A 377 4.36 14.90 15.34
C TYR A 377 3.94 15.00 13.87
N THR A 378 4.87 14.79 12.94
CA THR A 378 4.59 14.85 11.50
C THR A 378 3.61 13.76 11.08
N GLU A 379 3.83 12.51 11.51
CA GLU A 379 2.93 11.38 11.23
C GLU A 379 1.52 11.66 11.77
N ALA A 380 1.44 12.17 13.00
CA ALA A 380 0.17 12.47 13.66
C ALA A 380 -0.61 13.60 12.96
N GLU A 381 0.06 14.70 12.59
CA GLU A 381 -0.59 15.82 11.90
C GLU A 381 -1.00 15.48 10.46
N MET A 382 -0.20 14.68 9.73
CA MET A 382 -0.57 14.21 8.40
C MET A 382 -1.75 13.24 8.46
N ARG A 383 -1.76 12.30 9.41
CA ARG A 383 -2.91 11.41 9.67
C ARG A 383 -4.16 12.22 9.97
N LYS A 384 -4.07 13.14 10.95
CA LYS A 384 -5.18 14.00 11.37
C LYS A 384 -5.75 14.77 10.20
N THR A 385 -4.89 15.37 9.37
CA THR A 385 -5.30 16.11 8.18
C THR A 385 -6.11 15.22 7.22
N VAL A 386 -5.63 14.02 6.90
CA VAL A 386 -6.38 13.09 6.03
C VAL A 386 -7.73 12.73 6.65
N VAL A 387 -7.78 12.38 7.94
CA VAL A 387 -9.03 12.00 8.62
C VAL A 387 -10.05 13.15 8.62
N GLU A 388 -9.61 14.36 8.95
CA GLU A 388 -10.47 15.55 9.00
C GLU A 388 -11.00 15.94 7.62
N GLU A 389 -10.14 16.03 6.61
CA GLU A 389 -10.54 16.42 5.24
C GLU A 389 -11.47 15.38 4.60
N VAL A 390 -11.22 14.10 4.87
CA VAL A 390 -12.08 13.02 4.36
C VAL A 390 -13.45 13.04 5.04
N ALA A 391 -13.49 13.24 6.36
CA ALA A 391 -14.76 13.36 7.07
C ALA A 391 -15.57 14.59 6.60
N ALA A 392 -14.89 15.72 6.36
CA ALA A 392 -15.52 16.91 5.82
C ALA A 392 -16.04 16.69 4.39
N ALA A 393 -15.27 16.04 3.53
CA ALA A 393 -15.67 15.71 2.16
C ALA A 393 -16.86 14.74 2.13
N ASP A 394 -16.87 13.72 2.99
CA ASP A 394 -17.98 12.75 3.09
C ASP A 394 -19.27 13.44 3.55
N ALA A 395 -19.18 14.28 4.60
CA ALA A 395 -20.32 15.04 5.09
C ALA A 395 -20.89 15.99 4.03
N ALA A 396 -20.02 16.67 3.27
CA ALA A 396 -20.44 17.54 2.17
C ALA A 396 -21.09 16.75 1.02
N ALA A 397 -20.56 15.58 0.67
CA ALA A 397 -21.13 14.71 -0.36
C ALA A 397 -22.53 14.19 0.05
N ALA A 398 -22.67 13.77 1.31
CA ALA A 398 -23.94 13.32 1.90
C ALA A 398 -24.99 14.44 2.00
N GLY A 399 -24.57 15.68 2.27
CA GLY A 399 -25.42 16.87 2.36
C GLY A 399 -25.97 17.41 1.03
N GLY A 400 -25.92 16.62 -0.04
CA GLY A 400 -26.39 16.99 -1.38
C GLY A 400 -25.30 17.45 -2.35
N GLY A 401 -24.03 17.51 -1.90
CA GLY A 401 -22.88 17.90 -2.72
C GLY A 401 -22.36 16.81 -3.67
N GLY A 402 -22.80 15.56 -3.55
CA GLY A 402 -22.25 14.46 -4.34
C GLY A 402 -23.04 13.16 -4.24
N ALA A 403 -24.31 13.16 -4.64
CA ALA A 403 -25.14 11.96 -4.58
C ALA A 403 -24.43 10.71 -5.18
N GLY A 404 -24.40 9.62 -4.40
CA GLY A 404 -23.73 8.37 -4.76
C GLY A 404 -22.21 8.35 -4.54
N LEU A 405 -21.58 9.46 -4.18
CA LEU A 405 -20.16 9.53 -3.81
C LEU A 405 -20.00 9.37 -2.29
N ARG A 406 -19.10 8.47 -1.88
CA ARG A 406 -18.73 8.26 -0.48
C ARG A 406 -17.24 8.40 -0.31
N PHE A 407 -16.80 9.15 0.69
CA PHE A 407 -15.41 9.25 1.11
C PHE A 407 -15.20 8.50 2.42
N ALA A 408 -14.09 7.79 2.56
CA ALA A 408 -13.76 7.10 3.80
C ALA A 408 -12.27 7.08 4.07
N ALA A 409 -11.88 7.37 5.32
CA ALA A 409 -10.50 7.26 5.72
C ALA A 409 -10.15 5.78 5.91
N LEU A 410 -9.12 5.31 5.21
CA LEU A 410 -8.46 4.04 5.47
C LEU A 410 -7.35 4.32 6.49
N ASP A 411 -7.73 4.37 7.77
CA ASP A 411 -6.83 4.82 8.83
C ASP A 411 -5.89 3.70 9.32
N VAL A 412 -4.66 3.71 8.78
CA VAL A 412 -3.63 2.68 9.00
C VAL A 412 -2.40 3.20 9.72
N THR A 413 -2.29 4.51 9.99
CA THR A 413 -1.08 5.10 10.58
C THR A 413 -0.69 4.43 11.91
N THR A 414 -1.64 4.24 12.83
CA THR A 414 -1.36 3.65 14.14
C THR A 414 -0.84 2.21 14.02
N LEU A 415 -1.56 1.35 13.28
CA LEU A 415 -1.15 -0.04 13.13
C LEU A 415 0.17 -0.16 12.36
N ALA A 416 0.42 0.70 11.36
CA ALA A 416 1.68 0.73 10.63
C ALA A 416 2.85 1.19 11.50
N ASN A 417 2.65 2.19 12.37
CA ASN A 417 3.65 2.71 13.32
C ASN A 417 4.14 1.65 14.33
N LEU A 418 3.37 0.57 14.51
CA LEU A 418 3.72 -0.52 15.41
C LEU A 418 4.46 -1.66 14.69
N ARG A 419 4.78 -1.51 13.39
CA ARG A 419 5.38 -2.58 12.55
C ARG A 419 6.76 -2.25 12.00
N PRO A 420 7.75 -1.87 12.82
CA PRO A 420 9.10 -1.63 12.33
C PRO A 420 9.73 -2.89 11.70
N ASP A 421 9.22 -4.07 12.05
CA ASP A 421 9.63 -5.38 11.52
C ASP A 421 9.16 -5.66 10.08
N GLY A 422 8.19 -4.89 9.57
CA GLY A 422 7.59 -5.14 8.26
C GLY A 422 8.37 -4.59 7.07
N HIS A 423 9.43 -3.82 7.29
CA HIS A 423 10.20 -3.16 6.23
C HIS A 423 11.23 -4.08 5.55
N PRO A 424 11.58 -3.86 4.26
CA PRO A 424 12.66 -4.58 3.60
C PRO A 424 14.02 -4.41 4.28
N GLY A 425 14.30 -3.21 4.80
CA GLY A 425 15.62 -2.86 5.33
C GLY A 425 16.69 -3.16 4.27
N PRO A 426 17.72 -3.96 4.58
CA PRO A 426 18.77 -4.29 3.64
C PRO A 426 18.33 -5.24 2.52
N TYR A 427 17.21 -5.96 2.68
CA TYR A 427 16.75 -7.01 1.76
C TYR A 427 15.95 -6.45 0.57
N MET A 428 16.24 -5.22 0.17
CA MET A 428 15.74 -4.62 -1.07
C MET A 428 16.52 -5.07 -2.32
N ARG A 429 17.61 -5.81 -2.14
CA ARG A 429 18.38 -6.47 -3.20
C ARG A 429 18.77 -7.87 -2.73
N GLY A 430 18.96 -8.80 -3.67
CA GLY A 430 19.42 -10.15 -3.37
C GLY A 430 20.78 -10.18 -2.68
N ASP A 431 20.88 -11.00 -1.63
CA ASP A 431 22.09 -11.27 -0.87
C ASP A 431 22.90 -10.01 -0.49
N PRO A 432 22.29 -9.05 0.24
CA PRO A 432 22.86 -7.72 0.47
C PRO A 432 24.21 -7.75 1.23
N PHE A 433 24.54 -8.89 1.86
CA PHE A 433 25.75 -9.08 2.65
C PHE A 433 26.78 -10.05 2.01
N ALA A 434 26.54 -10.58 0.80
CA ALA A 434 27.41 -11.58 0.16
C ALA A 434 28.82 -11.04 -0.18
N GLY A 435 29.02 -9.71 -0.24
CA GLY A 435 30.31 -9.07 -0.47
C GLY A 435 31.29 -9.07 0.72
N GLY A 436 30.95 -9.74 1.82
CA GLY A 436 31.88 -10.00 2.93
C GLY A 436 32.24 -8.75 3.74
N GLY A 437 31.26 -8.11 4.39
CA GLY A 437 31.41 -7.25 5.59
C GLY A 437 32.38 -6.04 5.56
N GLY A 438 33.14 -5.85 4.50
CA GLY A 438 34.28 -4.93 4.41
C GLY A 438 33.94 -3.57 3.82
N GLY A 439 32.95 -2.88 4.41
CA GLY A 439 32.72 -1.45 4.14
C GLY A 439 31.90 -1.09 2.89
N ALA A 440 31.35 -2.06 2.15
CA ALA A 440 30.39 -1.78 1.08
C ALA A 440 29.08 -1.22 1.68
N ARG A 441 28.58 -0.09 1.17
CA ARG A 441 27.32 0.52 1.61
C ARG A 441 26.16 -0.43 1.30
N VAL A 442 25.47 -0.88 2.35
CA VAL A 442 24.20 -1.60 2.24
C VAL A 442 23.07 -0.57 2.33
N GLN A 443 22.33 -0.43 1.23
CA GLN A 443 21.17 0.45 1.18
C GLN A 443 20.02 -0.16 1.99
N ASN A 444 19.32 0.66 2.77
CA ASN A 444 18.18 0.25 3.59
C ASN A 444 16.91 0.95 3.11
N ASP A 445 15.83 0.17 2.97
CA ASP A 445 14.49 0.67 2.77
C ASP A 445 13.66 0.47 4.04
N CYS A 446 13.48 1.55 4.79
CA CYS A 446 12.68 1.59 6.02
C CYS A 446 11.36 2.34 5.81
N VAL A 447 10.93 2.49 4.55
CA VAL A 447 9.73 3.24 4.14
C VAL A 447 8.69 2.29 3.58
N HIS A 448 9.08 1.44 2.62
CA HIS A 448 8.19 0.47 1.99
C HIS A 448 8.05 -0.79 2.84
N TRP A 449 7.14 -1.68 2.44
CA TRP A 449 6.80 -2.89 3.16
C TRP A 449 7.18 -4.13 2.36
N CYS A 450 7.71 -5.14 3.05
CA CYS A 450 7.87 -6.47 2.48
C CYS A 450 6.52 -7.04 2.02
N LEU A 451 6.53 -7.78 0.92
CA LEU A 451 5.39 -8.53 0.42
C LEU A 451 5.71 -10.04 0.39
N PRO A 452 4.89 -10.91 1.00
CA PRO A 452 3.78 -10.60 1.94
C PRO A 452 4.26 -9.90 3.22
N GLY A 453 3.36 -9.24 3.95
CA GLY A 453 3.73 -8.51 5.16
C GLY A 453 2.65 -7.59 5.75
N ALA A 454 3.06 -6.62 6.55
CA ALA A 454 2.15 -5.74 7.32
C ALA A 454 1.12 -4.99 6.45
N ILE A 455 1.49 -4.64 5.23
CA ILE A 455 0.63 -3.91 4.30
C ILE A 455 -0.55 -4.76 3.78
N ASP A 456 -0.51 -6.09 3.93
CA ASP A 456 -1.65 -6.96 3.59
C ASP A 456 -2.87 -6.64 4.48
N THR A 457 -2.64 -6.29 5.74
CA THR A 457 -3.70 -5.83 6.67
C THR A 457 -4.35 -4.52 6.21
N PHE A 458 -3.66 -3.68 5.44
CA PHE A 458 -4.27 -2.47 4.90
C PHE A 458 -5.37 -2.85 3.90
N ASN A 459 -5.18 -3.96 3.17
CA ASN A 459 -6.16 -4.50 2.25
C ASN A 459 -7.30 -5.28 2.95
N GLU A 460 -7.05 -5.86 4.13
CA GLU A 460 -8.12 -6.37 5.02
C GLU A 460 -9.07 -5.25 5.42
N ILE A 461 -8.52 -4.13 5.90
CA ILE A 461 -9.30 -2.96 6.30
C ILE A 461 -9.96 -2.31 5.07
N LEU A 462 -9.25 -2.22 3.94
CA LEU A 462 -9.80 -1.69 2.69
C LEU A 462 -11.07 -2.42 2.27
N LEU A 463 -11.09 -3.76 2.33
CA LEU A 463 -12.28 -4.54 2.01
C LEU A 463 -13.47 -4.10 2.87
N GLN A 464 -13.28 -3.98 4.18
CA GLN A 464 -14.32 -3.50 5.10
C GLN A 464 -14.74 -2.05 4.81
N THR A 465 -13.80 -1.20 4.39
CA THR A 465 -14.05 0.21 4.09
C THR A 465 -14.86 0.40 2.80
N ILE A 466 -14.65 -0.43 1.78
CA ILE A 466 -15.31 -0.30 0.47
C ILE A 466 -16.62 -1.06 0.36
N THR A 467 -16.85 -2.09 1.19
CA THR A 467 -18.10 -2.87 1.21
C THR A 467 -19.16 -2.30 2.15
N ARG A 468 -18.81 -1.26 2.92
CA ARG A 468 -19.76 -0.50 3.76
C ARG A 468 -20.80 0.26 2.94
#